data_AF-A0A357VA10-F1
#
_entry.id   AF-A0A357VA10-F1
#
_cell.length_a   1.000
_cell.length_b   1.000
_cell.length_c   1.000
_cell.angle_alpha   90.00
_cell.angle_beta   90.00
_cell.angle_gamma   90.00
#
_symmetry.space_group_name_H-M   'P 1'
#
loop_
_entity.id
_entity.type
_entity.pdbx_description
1 polymer ?
#
loop_
_entity_poly.entity_id
_entity_poly.type
_entity_poly.pdbx_seq_one_letter_code
_entity_poly.pdbx_strand_id
1 'polypeptide(L)'
;MKRIKDIPYSAEELAFIEARRAMPRRDLHAAFVEAYGREDVSLDNFKGLCKRKGWLTGRTGRYEKGDVPANKGKRMPYHPNSARTRFKKGQLPHNTKYAGHERVRKDGYVEISVNERNPHTGADRRYVHKHRWLWEQKNGP
;
A
#
# COMPACT_ATOMS: atom_id res chain seq x y z
N MET A 1 0.60 2.17 -29.66
CA MET A 1 1.80 2.69 -28.97
C MET A 1 2.16 4.06 -29.55
N LYS A 2 2.14 5.14 -28.77
CA LYS A 2 2.63 6.45 -29.24
C LYS A 2 4.16 6.37 -29.35
N ARG A 3 4.71 6.62 -30.55
CA ARG A 3 6.16 6.74 -30.76
C ARG A 3 6.68 7.87 -29.88
N ILE A 4 7.66 7.59 -29.05
CA ILE A 4 8.39 8.62 -28.30
C ILE A 4 9.14 9.45 -29.35
N LYS A 5 8.90 10.77 -29.37
CA LYS A 5 9.62 11.69 -30.24
C LYS A 5 10.94 12.03 -29.57
N ASP A 6 12.05 11.72 -30.23
CA ASP A 6 13.36 12.13 -29.74
C ASP A 6 13.47 13.66 -29.77
N ILE A 7 13.88 14.23 -28.64
CA ILE A 7 14.13 15.66 -28.51
C ILE A 7 15.61 15.89 -28.81
N PRO A 8 15.94 16.61 -29.89
CA PRO A 8 17.32 16.94 -30.20
C PRO A 8 17.84 18.00 -29.22
N TYR A 9 19.04 17.76 -28.70
CA TYR A 9 19.79 18.72 -27.90
C TYR A 9 21.11 19.02 -28.61
N SER A 10 21.54 20.28 -28.60
CA SER A 10 22.85 20.69 -29.08
C SER A 10 23.96 20.28 -28.09
N ALA A 11 25.21 20.24 -28.56
CA ALA A 11 26.35 19.94 -27.68
C ALA A 11 26.51 20.98 -26.56
N GLU A 12 26.22 22.25 -26.85
CA GLU A 12 26.28 23.36 -25.89
C GLU A 12 25.19 23.24 -24.82
N GLU A 13 23.96 22.91 -25.23
CA GLU A 13 22.83 22.66 -24.32
C GLU A 13 23.17 21.51 -23.35
N LEU A 14 23.74 20.42 -23.86
CA LEU A 14 24.14 19.28 -23.03
C LEU A 14 25.27 19.65 -22.05
N ALA A 15 26.27 20.39 -22.50
CA ALA A 15 27.37 20.86 -21.64
C ALA A 15 26.87 21.79 -20.53
N PHE A 16 25.90 22.66 -20.83
CA PHE A 16 25.27 23.55 -19.84
C PHE A 16 24.58 22.75 -18.73
N ILE A 17 23.82 21.71 -19.11
CA ILE A 17 23.09 20.86 -18.17
C ILE A 17 24.05 20.03 -17.32
N GLU A 18 25.11 19.48 -17.94
CA GLU A 18 26.12 18.69 -17.25
C GLU A 18 26.87 19.51 -16.18
N ALA A 19 27.32 20.71 -16.56
CA ALA A 19 28.03 21.61 -15.66
C ALA A 19 27.22 21.97 -14.40
N ARG A 20 25.89 22.00 -14.53
CA ARG A 20 24.97 22.38 -13.44
C ARG A 20 24.18 21.19 -12.87
N ARG A 21 24.62 19.96 -13.13
CA ARG A 21 23.87 18.73 -12.78
C ARG A 21 23.51 18.58 -11.30
N ALA A 22 24.23 19.24 -10.41
CA ALA A 22 24.00 19.21 -8.96
C ALA A 22 22.82 20.09 -8.51
N MET A 23 22.40 21.07 -9.32
CA MET A 23 21.28 21.95 -8.99
C MET A 23 19.94 21.19 -8.93
N PRO A 24 18.96 21.64 -8.13
CA PRO A 24 17.62 21.07 -8.16
C PRO A 24 17.04 21.07 -9.57
N ARG A 25 16.44 19.94 -9.98
CA ARG A 25 16.00 19.73 -11.38
C ARG A 25 15.01 20.77 -11.88
N ARG A 26 14.18 21.33 -10.99
CA ARG A 26 13.20 22.36 -11.31
C ARG A 26 13.90 23.68 -11.65
N ASP A 27 14.86 24.08 -10.82
CA ASP A 27 15.60 25.33 -10.99
C ASP A 27 16.53 25.25 -12.21
N LEU A 28 17.18 24.10 -12.41
CA LEU A 28 18.02 23.88 -13.58
C LEU A 28 17.20 23.89 -14.90
N HIS A 29 15.99 23.34 -14.89
CA HIS A 29 15.11 23.39 -16.05
C HIS A 29 14.67 24.83 -16.35
N ALA A 30 14.32 25.61 -15.33
CA ALA A 30 13.98 27.02 -15.51
C ALA A 30 15.16 27.81 -16.10
N ALA A 31 16.37 27.62 -15.57
CA ALA A 31 17.58 28.26 -16.11
C ALA A 31 17.92 27.81 -17.54
N PHE A 32 17.62 26.56 -17.89
CA PHE A 32 17.79 26.06 -19.25
C PHE A 32 16.81 26.71 -20.24
N VAL A 33 15.55 26.85 -19.85
CA VAL A 33 14.53 27.54 -20.66
C VAL A 33 14.89 29.01 -20.83
N GLU A 34 15.36 29.68 -19.78
CA GLU A 34 15.79 31.08 -19.83
C GLU A 34 17.03 31.27 -20.73
N ALA A 35 18.02 30.38 -20.65
CA ALA A 35 19.26 30.49 -21.43
C ALA A 35 19.09 30.17 -22.93
N TYR A 36 18.19 29.25 -23.28
CA TYR A 36 18.08 28.73 -24.66
C TYR A 36 16.68 28.94 -25.30
N GLY A 37 15.71 29.51 -24.58
CA GLY A 37 14.35 29.74 -25.08
C GLY A 37 13.56 28.44 -25.37
N ARG A 38 13.95 27.31 -24.76
CA ARG A 38 13.42 25.97 -25.07
C ARG A 38 12.20 25.59 -24.23
N GLU A 39 11.12 26.36 -24.34
CA GLU A 39 9.83 26.09 -23.67
C GLU A 39 9.16 24.80 -24.17
N ASP A 40 9.59 24.27 -25.32
CA ASP A 40 9.14 22.99 -25.88
C ASP A 40 9.56 21.78 -25.03
N VAL A 41 10.66 21.90 -24.27
CA VAL A 41 11.18 20.82 -23.43
C VAL A 41 10.47 20.84 -22.08
N SER A 42 9.57 19.87 -21.87
CA SER A 42 8.93 19.69 -20.57
C SER A 42 9.92 19.28 -19.47
N LEU A 43 9.60 19.63 -18.22
CA LEU A 43 10.39 19.24 -17.05
C LEU A 43 10.59 17.72 -16.94
N ASP A 44 9.61 16.92 -17.36
CA ASP A 44 9.71 15.46 -17.29
C ASP A 44 10.65 14.89 -18.36
N ASN A 45 10.64 15.45 -19.57
CA ASN A 45 11.61 15.12 -20.61
C ASN A 45 13.03 15.51 -20.18
N PHE A 46 13.17 16.67 -19.54
CA PHE A 46 14.42 17.17 -18.98
C PHE A 46 14.98 16.25 -17.87
N LYS A 47 14.12 15.84 -16.91
CA LYS A 47 14.48 14.83 -15.90
C LYS A 47 14.89 13.50 -16.54
N GLY A 48 14.15 13.07 -17.57
CA GLY A 48 14.45 11.86 -18.33
C GLY A 48 15.83 11.90 -18.99
N LEU A 49 16.19 13.02 -19.62
CA LEU A 49 17.53 13.26 -20.18
C LEU A 49 18.60 13.11 -19.11
N CYS A 50 18.46 13.83 -17.99
CA CYS A 50 19.44 13.80 -16.90
C CYS A 50 19.62 12.40 -16.33
N LYS A 51 18.52 11.64 -16.20
CA LYS A 51 18.55 10.23 -15.76
C LYS A 51 19.30 9.33 -16.75
N ARG A 52 19.04 9.45 -18.06
CA ARG A 52 19.74 8.66 -19.09
C ARG A 52 21.23 8.97 -19.17
N LYS A 53 21.63 10.22 -18.91
CA LYS A 53 23.02 10.67 -18.90
C LYS A 53 23.75 10.42 -17.56
N GLY A 54 23.07 9.89 -16.54
CA GLY A 54 23.66 9.68 -15.22
C GLY A 54 23.95 10.98 -14.46
N TRP A 55 23.40 12.11 -14.92
CA TRP A 55 23.52 13.39 -14.27
C TRP A 55 22.57 13.42 -13.07
N LEU A 56 23.04 12.98 -11.92
CA LEU A 56 22.29 12.95 -10.66
C LEU A 56 22.64 14.17 -9.79
N THR A 57 21.70 14.61 -8.97
CA THR A 57 21.88 15.72 -8.03
C THR A 57 22.63 15.33 -6.75
N GLY A 58 23.16 14.10 -6.68
CA GLY A 58 23.83 13.56 -5.48
C GLY A 58 22.87 13.07 -4.38
N ARG A 59 21.55 13.28 -4.51
CA ARG A 59 20.55 12.76 -3.57
C ARG A 59 20.27 11.29 -3.86
N THR A 60 20.61 10.41 -2.93
CA THR A 60 20.38 8.96 -3.03
C THR A 60 19.02 8.54 -2.45
N GLY A 61 18.44 9.35 -1.57
CA GLY A 61 17.22 9.03 -0.82
C GLY A 61 17.38 7.87 0.17
N ARG A 62 18.62 7.42 0.40
CA ARG A 62 18.94 6.36 1.36
C ARG A 62 19.26 6.99 2.71
N TYR A 63 18.85 6.32 3.78
CA TYR A 63 19.35 6.61 5.12
C TYR A 63 20.77 6.08 5.26
N GLU A 64 21.64 6.85 5.89
CA GLU A 64 23.02 6.43 6.16
C GLU A 64 23.05 5.28 7.17
N LYS A 65 24.09 4.44 7.11
CA LYS A 65 24.23 3.32 8.04
C LYS A 65 24.38 3.86 9.46
N GLY A 66 23.47 3.47 10.35
CA GLY A 66 23.44 3.93 11.74
C GLY A 66 22.49 5.10 11.99
N ASP A 67 21.76 5.57 10.98
CA ASP A 67 20.74 6.58 11.18
C ASP A 67 19.63 6.06 12.11
N VAL A 68 19.36 6.84 13.17
CA VAL A 68 18.36 6.50 14.18
C VAL A 68 17.12 7.34 13.89
N PRO A 69 15.97 6.70 13.60
CA PRO A 69 14.72 7.44 13.38
C PRO A 69 14.42 8.37 14.55
N ALA A 70 13.98 9.59 14.26
CA ALA A 70 13.69 10.61 15.28
C ALA A 70 12.62 10.20 16.31
N ASN A 71 11.84 9.16 16.00
CA ASN A 71 10.80 8.58 16.86
C ASN A 71 11.25 7.30 17.60
N LYS A 72 12.49 6.82 17.44
CA LYS A 72 12.96 5.61 18.11
C LYS A 72 12.88 5.80 19.63
N GLY A 73 12.21 4.86 20.32
CA GLY A 73 12.02 4.89 21.77
C GLY A 73 10.95 5.87 22.28
N LYS A 74 10.35 6.69 21.41
CA LYS A 74 9.28 7.61 21.81
C LYS A 74 7.94 6.89 21.75
N ARG A 75 7.14 7.02 22.80
CA ARG A 75 5.74 6.56 22.78
C ARG A 75 4.97 7.39 21.75
N MET A 76 4.22 6.71 20.88
CA MET A 76 3.36 7.38 19.92
C MET A 76 2.31 8.21 20.67
N PRO A 77 2.16 9.51 20.36
CA PRO A 77 1.15 10.35 20.99
C PRO A 77 -0.25 9.83 20.68
N TYR A 78 -1.20 10.08 21.59
CA TYR A 78 -2.60 9.77 21.35
C TYR A 78 -3.12 10.69 20.25
N HIS A 79 -3.62 10.11 19.16
CA HIS A 79 -4.28 10.85 18.08
C HIS A 79 -5.67 10.26 17.86
N PRO A 80 -6.74 11.08 17.85
CA PRO A 80 -8.13 10.60 17.77
C PRO A 80 -8.40 9.71 16.55
N ASN A 81 -7.85 10.07 15.38
CA ASN A 81 -7.98 9.25 14.16
C ASN A 81 -7.32 7.87 14.28
N SER A 82 -6.19 7.77 14.98
CA SER A 82 -5.54 6.49 15.25
C SER A 82 -6.33 5.72 16.31
N ALA A 83 -6.83 6.38 17.34
CA ALA A 83 -7.61 5.74 18.40
C ALA A 83 -8.88 5.07 17.87
N ARG A 84 -9.54 5.67 16.86
CA ARG A 84 -10.74 5.13 16.22
C ARG A 84 -10.52 3.75 15.57
N THR A 85 -9.33 3.50 15.03
CA THR A 85 -9.01 2.26 14.30
C THR A 85 -8.22 1.24 15.11
N ARG A 86 -7.86 1.55 16.36
CA ARG A 86 -7.20 0.60 17.25
C ARG A 86 -8.18 -0.48 17.67
N PHE A 87 -7.71 -1.74 17.63
CA PHE A 87 -8.45 -2.85 18.23
C PHE A 87 -8.67 -2.59 19.71
N LYS A 88 -9.92 -2.69 20.15
CA LYS A 88 -10.27 -2.61 21.57
C LYS A 88 -10.30 -4.02 22.15
N LYS A 89 -9.94 -4.16 23.42
CA LYS A 89 -10.06 -5.45 24.13
C LYS A 89 -11.53 -5.91 24.07
N GLY A 90 -11.75 -7.15 23.60
CA GLY A 90 -13.09 -7.72 23.43
C GLY A 90 -13.87 -7.22 22.21
N GLN A 91 -13.28 -6.40 21.34
CA GLN A 91 -13.94 -5.97 20.11
C GLN A 91 -14.05 -7.14 19.13
N LEU A 92 -15.27 -7.61 18.93
CA LEU A 92 -15.59 -8.63 17.94
C LEU A 92 -15.62 -8.00 16.53
N PRO A 93 -15.16 -8.71 15.49
CA PRO A 93 -15.37 -8.31 14.09
C PRO A 93 -16.85 -8.07 13.78
N HIS A 94 -17.15 -7.13 12.87
CA HIS A 94 -18.52 -6.81 12.46
C HIS A 94 -19.28 -8.01 11.85
N ASN A 95 -18.55 -9.00 11.32
CA ASN A 95 -19.09 -10.22 10.74
C ASN A 95 -19.15 -11.38 11.74
N THR A 96 -18.94 -11.12 13.03
CA THR A 96 -19.03 -12.13 14.07
C THR A 96 -20.44 -12.69 14.10
N LYS A 97 -20.55 -13.97 13.72
CA LYS A 97 -21.80 -14.72 13.81
C LYS A 97 -22.04 -15.15 15.24
N TYR A 98 -23.24 -15.63 15.56
CA TYR A 98 -23.61 -16.18 16.87
C TYR A 98 -24.24 -17.57 16.70
N ALA A 99 -24.52 -18.25 17.81
CA ALA A 99 -25.26 -19.50 17.78
C ALA A 99 -26.60 -19.32 17.04
N GLY A 100 -27.02 -20.33 16.30
CA GLY A 100 -28.18 -20.26 15.42
C GLY A 100 -27.91 -19.62 14.05
N HIS A 101 -26.71 -19.07 13.80
CA HIS A 101 -26.38 -18.55 12.47
C HIS A 101 -26.34 -19.68 11.43
N GLU A 102 -27.04 -19.46 10.31
CA GLU A 102 -27.09 -20.40 9.19
C GLU A 102 -26.19 -19.93 8.04
N ARG A 103 -25.54 -20.88 7.37
CA ARG A 103 -24.76 -20.62 6.16
C ARG A 103 -24.95 -21.72 5.13
N VAL A 104 -24.86 -21.35 3.86
CA VAL A 104 -24.84 -22.31 2.75
C VAL A 104 -23.38 -22.66 2.45
N ARG A 105 -23.06 -23.95 2.45
CA ARG A 105 -21.74 -24.48 2.09
C ARG A 105 -21.65 -24.61 0.56
N LYS A 106 -20.42 -24.74 0.02
CA LYS A 106 -20.14 -24.83 -1.41
C LYS A 106 -20.90 -25.98 -2.12
N ASP A 107 -21.22 -27.04 -1.40
CA ASP A 107 -21.95 -28.22 -1.86
C ASP A 107 -23.48 -28.06 -1.80
N GLY A 108 -23.99 -26.89 -1.41
CA GLY A 108 -25.41 -26.58 -1.37
C GLY A 108 -26.10 -26.92 -0.05
N TYR A 109 -25.42 -27.56 0.90
CA TYR A 109 -26.01 -27.88 2.21
C TYR A 109 -26.04 -26.68 3.15
N VAL A 110 -27.11 -26.56 3.92
CA VAL A 110 -27.24 -25.57 5.00
C VAL A 110 -26.62 -26.11 6.28
N GLU A 111 -25.74 -25.32 6.89
CA GLU A 111 -25.16 -25.56 8.20
C GLU A 111 -25.69 -24.55 9.21
N ILE A 112 -25.92 -25.01 10.45
CA ILE A 112 -26.31 -24.18 11.59
C ILE A 112 -25.19 -24.18 12.63
N SER A 113 -24.90 -23.01 13.20
CA SER A 113 -23.96 -22.88 14.31
C SER A 113 -24.61 -23.33 15.62
N VAL A 114 -24.09 -24.37 16.26
CA VAL A 114 -24.56 -24.88 17.56
C VAL A 114 -23.58 -24.55 18.68
N ASN A 115 -24.09 -24.36 19.90
CA ASN A 115 -23.32 -24.07 21.12
C ASN A 115 -22.62 -25.33 21.66
N GLU A 116 -21.82 -25.94 20.81
CA GLU A 116 -21.03 -27.11 21.16
C GLU A 116 -19.58 -26.84 20.78
N ARG A 117 -18.67 -27.16 21.71
CA ARG A 117 -17.24 -26.95 21.49
C ARG A 117 -16.80 -27.74 20.26
N ASN A 118 -16.17 -27.05 19.32
CA ASN A 118 -15.66 -27.69 18.13
C ASN A 118 -14.45 -28.58 18.51
N PRO A 119 -14.50 -29.90 18.26
CA PRO A 119 -13.42 -30.81 18.62
C PRO A 119 -12.13 -30.54 17.84
N HIS A 120 -12.20 -29.92 16.66
CA HIS A 120 -11.04 -29.66 15.79
C HIS A 120 -10.40 -28.29 16.03
N THR A 121 -11.22 -27.27 16.31
CA THR A 121 -10.73 -25.88 16.44
C THR A 121 -10.77 -25.36 17.88
N GLY A 122 -11.39 -26.10 18.81
CA GLY A 122 -11.56 -25.67 20.20
C GLY A 122 -12.47 -24.46 20.38
N ALA A 123 -13.10 -23.96 19.31
CA ALA A 123 -14.04 -22.84 19.39
C ALA A 123 -15.29 -23.23 20.21
N ASP A 124 -15.89 -22.27 20.91
CA ASP A 124 -17.06 -22.50 21.77
C ASP A 124 -18.34 -22.93 21.01
N ARG A 125 -18.25 -22.96 19.67
CA ARG A 125 -19.33 -23.37 18.77
C ARG A 125 -18.79 -24.15 17.58
N ARG A 126 -19.65 -24.96 16.97
CA ARG A 126 -19.37 -25.65 15.71
C ARG A 126 -20.54 -25.50 14.73
N TYR A 127 -20.24 -25.59 13.44
CA TYR A 127 -21.26 -25.69 12.40
C TYR A 127 -21.58 -27.16 12.16
N VAL A 128 -22.86 -27.51 12.15
CA VAL A 128 -23.37 -28.84 11.83
C VAL A 128 -24.40 -28.76 10.71
N HIS A 129 -24.56 -29.83 9.93
CA HIS A 129 -25.58 -29.87 8.90
C HIS A 129 -26.97 -29.74 9.51
N LYS A 130 -27.75 -28.74 9.05
CA LYS A 130 -29.06 -28.40 9.63
C LYS A 130 -30.04 -29.57 9.56
N HIS A 131 -30.08 -30.30 8.44
CA HIS A 131 -30.97 -31.45 8.27
C HIS A 131 -30.68 -32.56 9.29
N ARG A 132 -29.41 -32.86 9.54
CA ARG A 132 -28.97 -33.86 10.52
C ARG A 132 -29.32 -33.41 11.95
N TRP A 133 -29.02 -32.17 12.27
CA TRP A 133 -29.32 -31.58 13.58
C TRP A 133 -30.83 -31.56 13.90
N LEU A 134 -31.68 -31.28 12.90
CA LEU A 134 -33.14 -31.35 13.06
C LEU A 134 -33.65 -32.79 13.21
N TRP A 135 -33.00 -33.74 12.56
CA TRP A 135 -33.35 -35.15 12.65
C TRP A 135 -32.98 -35.73 14.03
N GLU A 136 -31.77 -35.45 14.52
CA GLU A 136 -31.28 -35.91 15.83
C GLU A 136 -32.14 -35.35 16.99
N GLN A 137 -32.65 -34.13 16.86
CA GLN A 137 -33.59 -33.56 17.85
C GLN A 137 -34.92 -34.30 17.95
N LYS A 138 -35.39 -34.89 16.85
CA LYS A 138 -36.69 -35.60 16.81
C LYS A 138 -36.57 -37.09 17.11
N ASN A 139 -35.45 -37.70 16.72
CA ASN A 139 -35.28 -39.15 16.72
C ASN A 139 -34.23 -39.64 17.73
N GLY A 140 -33.52 -38.72 18.38
CA GLY A 140 -32.35 -39.04 19.20
C GLY A 140 -31.07 -39.16 18.38
N PRO A 141 -29.91 -39.23 19.06
CA PRO A 141 -28.60 -39.41 18.44
C PRO A 141 -28.41 -40.80 17.82
#